data_AF-A0AAW4IFL8-F1
#
_entry.id   AF-A0AAW4IFL8-F1
#
_cell.length_a   1.000
_cell.length_b   1.000
_cell.length_c   1.000
_cell.angle_alpha   90.00
_cell.angle_beta   90.00
_cell.angle_gamma   90.00
#
_symmetry.space_group_name_H-M   'P 1'
#
loop_
_entity.id
_entity.type
_entity.pdbx_description
1 polymer ?
#
loop_
_entity_poly.entity_id
_entity_poly.type
_entity_poly.pdbx_seq_one_letter_code
_entity_poly.pdbx_strand_id
1 'polypeptide(L)'
;MFKQIVFLSTVLFMAPSWAVNKCAGVDGKVVFQDAPCSDGAKNLTAQSESHSTVKPSAVMSPADVARSLEAQIDQPATQKKIQQNIETRQLLERAGAAARRAGSSTLCGGELQAQPSVGMSEDQFLNCTRFAQEWDHLQVNETETKFGVRKQYVYARHAPVKFVYIDHGKVTAISR
;
A
#
# COMPACT_ATOMS: atom_id res chain seq x y z
N MET A 1 15.88 -4.84 -55.16
CA MET A 1 15.59 -6.13 -54.50
C MET A 1 15.82 -6.05 -52.98
N PHE A 2 15.16 -5.12 -52.28
CA PHE A 2 15.39 -4.85 -50.83
C PHE A 2 14.08 -4.74 -50.02
N LYS A 3 12.97 -5.23 -50.57
CA LYS A 3 11.62 -5.04 -49.99
C LYS A 3 10.93 -6.32 -49.52
N GLN A 4 11.53 -7.49 -49.76
CA GLN A 4 11.00 -8.80 -49.31
C GLN A 4 11.71 -9.38 -48.08
N ILE A 5 12.77 -8.73 -47.59
CA ILE A 5 13.55 -9.23 -46.43
C ILE A 5 12.93 -8.78 -45.10
N VAL A 6 12.06 -7.77 -45.10
CA VAL A 6 11.49 -7.20 -43.86
C VAL A 6 10.24 -7.96 -43.38
N PHE A 7 9.58 -8.75 -44.25
CA PHE A 7 8.32 -9.43 -43.94
C PHE A 7 8.47 -10.92 -43.57
N LEU A 8 9.69 -11.45 -43.54
CA LEU A 8 9.96 -12.78 -43.02
C LEU A 8 10.25 -12.71 -41.51
N SER A 9 9.16 -12.55 -40.77
CA SER A 9 8.88 -13.31 -39.55
C SER A 9 9.95 -13.22 -38.44
N THR A 10 9.96 -12.30 -37.48
CA THR A 10 8.88 -11.94 -36.52
C THR A 10 8.05 -13.08 -35.91
N VAL A 11 8.31 -14.35 -36.24
CA VAL A 11 7.60 -15.53 -35.67
C VAL A 11 8.47 -16.35 -34.70
N LEU A 12 9.78 -16.06 -34.62
CA LEU A 12 10.71 -16.86 -33.80
C LEU A 12 10.84 -16.44 -32.31
N PHE A 13 10.06 -15.47 -31.83
CA PHE A 13 10.12 -15.02 -30.42
C PHE A 13 8.92 -15.44 -29.56
N MET A 14 8.04 -16.31 -30.04
CA MET A 14 6.99 -16.93 -29.22
C MET A 14 7.39 -18.33 -28.74
N ALA A 15 8.21 -18.39 -27.69
CA ALA A 15 8.06 -19.30 -26.55
C ALA A 15 9.28 -19.19 -25.62
N PRO A 16 9.03 -18.88 -24.35
CA PRO A 16 9.29 -19.91 -23.36
C PRO A 16 8.16 -19.94 -22.34
N SER A 17 7.14 -20.78 -22.53
CA SER A 17 6.43 -21.30 -21.37
C SER A 17 7.26 -22.46 -20.85
N TRP A 18 8.20 -22.17 -19.95
CA TRP A 18 8.84 -23.23 -19.20
C TRP A 18 7.74 -23.81 -18.30
N ALA A 19 7.12 -24.89 -18.77
CA ALA A 19 6.23 -25.68 -17.96
C ALA A 19 7.12 -26.31 -16.89
N VAL A 20 7.27 -25.63 -15.76
CA VAL A 20 7.94 -26.18 -14.59
C VAL A 20 7.08 -27.35 -14.12
N ASN A 21 7.53 -28.56 -14.41
CA ASN A 21 6.82 -29.76 -14.04
C ASN A 21 7.09 -30.06 -12.58
N LYS A 22 6.02 -30.23 -11.81
CA LYS A 22 6.09 -30.72 -10.44
C LYS A 22 6.19 -32.24 -10.49
N CYS A 23 7.38 -32.78 -10.24
CA CYS A 23 7.61 -34.22 -10.19
C CYS A 23 7.66 -34.68 -8.73
N ALA A 24 6.91 -35.75 -8.41
CA ALA A 24 6.99 -36.43 -7.13
C ALA A 24 7.82 -37.70 -7.29
N GLY A 25 8.93 -37.80 -6.55
CA GLY A 25 9.73 -39.02 -6.48
C GLY A 25 9.07 -40.08 -5.60
N VAL A 26 9.47 -41.33 -5.77
CA VAL A 26 9.00 -42.48 -4.97
C VAL A 26 9.22 -42.30 -3.46
N ASP A 27 10.18 -41.46 -3.08
CA ASP A 27 10.49 -41.12 -1.69
C ASP A 27 9.56 -40.02 -1.10
N GLY A 28 8.54 -39.58 -1.84
CA GLY A 28 7.62 -38.51 -1.44
C GLY A 28 8.19 -37.09 -1.58
N LYS A 29 9.44 -36.95 -2.05
CA LYS A 29 10.07 -35.64 -2.30
C LYS A 29 9.57 -35.03 -3.59
N VAL A 30 9.29 -33.73 -3.56
CA VAL A 30 8.84 -32.96 -4.73
C VAL A 30 9.98 -32.15 -5.29
N VAL A 31 10.22 -32.27 -6.60
CA VAL A 31 11.21 -31.49 -7.34
C VAL A 31 10.51 -30.77 -8.49
N PHE A 32 10.91 -29.52 -8.73
CA PHE A 32 10.41 -28.69 -9.81
C PHE A 32 11.48 -28.63 -10.90
N GLN A 33 11.14 -29.03 -12.11
CA GLN A 33 12.09 -29.11 -13.22
C GLN A 33 11.46 -28.65 -14.54
N ASP A 34 12.30 -28.05 -15.38
CA ASP A 34 11.89 -27.59 -16.71
C ASP A 34 11.79 -28.73 -17.74
N ALA A 35 12.30 -29.92 -17.40
CA ALA A 35 12.20 -31.13 -18.21
C ALA A 35 10.95 -31.95 -17.84
N PRO A 36 10.34 -32.70 -18.77
CA PRO A 36 9.28 -33.67 -18.44
C PRO A 36 9.77 -34.66 -17.37
N CYS A 37 8.90 -35.06 -16.43
CA CYS A 37 9.27 -36.09 -15.47
C CYS A 37 9.65 -37.37 -16.23
N SER A 38 10.77 -38.00 -15.86
CA SER A 38 11.36 -39.15 -16.55
C SER A 38 10.39 -40.33 -16.72
N ASP A 39 9.36 -40.40 -15.88
CA ASP A 39 8.40 -41.50 -15.83
C ASP A 39 7.06 -41.14 -16.49
N GLY A 40 6.99 -39.98 -17.17
CA GLY A 40 5.95 -39.57 -18.09
C GLY A 40 4.53 -39.89 -17.63
N ALA A 41 3.99 -39.17 -16.63
CA ALA A 41 2.59 -39.21 -16.20
C ALA A 41 1.91 -40.59 -16.18
N LYS A 42 2.66 -41.67 -15.98
CA LYS A 42 2.08 -43.02 -15.85
C LYS A 42 1.60 -43.17 -14.41
N ASN A 43 0.29 -43.05 -14.27
CA ASN A 43 -0.48 -43.51 -13.11
C ASN A 43 -0.18 -42.82 -11.77
N LEU A 44 -0.32 -41.49 -11.73
CA LEU A 44 -0.77 -40.85 -10.49
C LEU A 44 -2.29 -40.99 -10.39
N THR A 45 -2.77 -42.23 -10.20
CA THR A 45 -3.98 -42.41 -9.39
C THR A 45 -3.60 -41.90 -8.02
N ALA A 46 -3.91 -40.63 -7.76
CA ALA A 46 -3.86 -40.10 -6.41
C ALA A 46 -4.85 -40.94 -5.59
N GLN A 47 -4.34 -41.98 -4.93
CA GLN A 47 -4.99 -42.48 -3.73
C GLN A 47 -4.97 -41.30 -2.77
N SER A 48 -6.10 -40.61 -2.74
CA SER A 48 -6.46 -39.71 -1.66
C SER A 48 -6.46 -40.58 -0.41
N GLU A 49 -5.32 -40.61 0.29
CA GLU A 49 -5.25 -41.19 1.62
C GLU A 49 -6.14 -40.34 2.52
N SER A 50 -7.33 -40.90 2.69
CA SER A 50 -8.40 -40.49 3.57
C SER A 50 -7.94 -40.54 5.03
N HIS A 51 -7.13 -39.58 5.47
CA HIS A 51 -6.88 -39.35 6.89
C HIS A 51 -6.70 -37.86 7.19
N SER A 52 -7.75 -37.09 6.91
CA SER A 52 -8.12 -35.96 7.76
C SER A 52 -9.57 -35.59 7.46
N THR A 53 -10.47 -35.92 8.39
CA THR A 53 -11.84 -35.39 8.40
C THR A 53 -11.82 -33.90 8.67
N VAL A 54 -11.31 -33.11 7.72
CA VAL A 54 -11.74 -31.73 7.55
C VAL A 54 -12.88 -31.81 6.55
N LYS A 55 -14.10 -31.85 7.09
CA LYS A 55 -15.32 -31.62 6.31
C LYS A 55 -15.05 -30.44 5.38
N PRO A 56 -15.16 -30.56 4.05
CA PRO A 56 -14.98 -29.42 3.17
C PRO A 56 -15.96 -28.36 3.66
N SER A 57 -15.44 -27.24 4.17
CA SER A 57 -16.28 -26.11 4.52
C SER A 57 -17.00 -25.74 3.23
N ALA A 58 -18.31 -25.95 3.21
CA ALA A 58 -19.11 -25.62 2.06
C ALA A 58 -18.79 -24.17 1.70
N VAL A 59 -18.30 -23.95 0.48
CA VAL A 59 -18.08 -22.59 -0.02
C VAL A 59 -19.46 -21.96 -0.06
N MET A 60 -19.77 -21.18 0.98
CA MET A 60 -21.05 -20.49 1.10
C MET A 60 -21.18 -19.54 -0.08
N SER A 61 -22.38 -19.45 -0.66
CA SER A 61 -22.60 -18.47 -1.72
C SER A 61 -22.41 -17.06 -1.12
N PRO A 62 -21.97 -16.07 -1.91
CA PRO A 62 -21.85 -14.69 -1.43
C PRO A 62 -23.14 -14.16 -0.76
N ALA A 63 -24.31 -14.62 -1.23
CA ALA A 63 -25.61 -14.28 -0.66
C ALA A 63 -25.89 -14.95 0.70
N ASP A 64 -25.28 -16.11 0.98
CA ASP A 64 -25.36 -16.74 2.30
C ASP A 64 -24.38 -16.10 3.29
N VAL A 65 -23.22 -15.65 2.81
CA VAL A 65 -22.23 -14.91 3.61
C VAL A 65 -22.80 -13.56 4.06
N ALA A 66 -23.43 -12.81 3.15
CA ALA A 66 -24.10 -11.56 3.48
C ALA A 66 -25.14 -11.78 4.59
N ARG A 67 -26.09 -12.70 4.38
CA ARG A 67 -27.15 -13.00 5.37
C ARG A 67 -26.60 -13.44 6.72
N SER A 68 -25.52 -14.21 6.74
CA SER A 68 -24.87 -14.61 7.99
C SER A 68 -24.19 -13.43 8.69
N LEU A 69 -23.58 -12.52 7.93
CA LEU A 69 -22.97 -11.30 8.46
C LEU A 69 -24.02 -10.33 9.00
N GLU A 70 -25.12 -10.09 8.27
CA GLU A 70 -26.23 -9.27 8.74
C GLU A 70 -26.81 -9.82 10.06
N ALA A 71 -27.06 -11.14 10.12
CA ALA A 71 -27.55 -11.77 11.34
C ALA A 71 -26.58 -11.66 12.53
N GLN A 72 -25.26 -11.60 12.28
CA GLN A 72 -24.26 -11.37 13.32
C GLN A 72 -24.15 -9.91 13.76
N ILE A 73 -24.34 -8.97 12.83
CA ILE A 73 -24.35 -7.52 13.12
C ILE A 73 -25.58 -7.15 13.95
N ASP A 74 -26.74 -7.77 13.71
CA ASP A 74 -27.98 -7.52 14.43
C ASP A 74 -28.00 -8.10 15.86
N GLN A 75 -27.01 -8.93 16.22
CA GLN A 75 -26.89 -9.40 17.59
C GLN A 75 -26.56 -8.21 18.53
N PRO A 76 -27.31 -8.05 19.65
CA PRO A 76 -27.14 -6.89 20.54
C PRO A 76 -25.75 -6.80 21.16
N ALA A 77 -25.07 -7.94 21.37
CA ALA A 77 -23.69 -7.99 21.83
C ALA A 77 -22.71 -7.40 20.79
N THR A 78 -22.92 -7.70 19.51
CA THR A 78 -22.11 -7.17 18.40
C THR A 78 -22.34 -5.67 18.24
N GLN A 79 -23.59 -5.21 18.27
CA GLN A 79 -23.92 -3.79 18.20
C GLN A 79 -23.27 -2.99 19.33
N LYS A 80 -23.30 -3.51 20.57
CA LYS A 80 -22.64 -2.85 21.72
C LYS A 80 -21.12 -2.73 21.51
N LYS A 81 -20.48 -3.78 20.97
CA LYS A 81 -19.05 -3.75 20.67
C LYS A 81 -18.70 -2.79 19.55
N ILE A 82 -19.53 -2.71 18.50
CA ILE A 82 -19.40 -1.72 17.43
C ILE A 82 -19.48 -0.31 18.01
N GLN A 83 -20.48 -0.03 18.84
CA GLN A 83 -20.66 1.27 19.48
C GLN A 83 -19.45 1.65 20.34
N GLN A 84 -18.97 0.73 21.18
CA GLN A 84 -17.76 0.95 21.99
C GLN A 84 -16.52 1.25 21.14
N ASN A 85 -16.35 0.55 20.02
CA ASN A 85 -15.24 0.78 19.11
C ASN A 85 -15.34 2.15 18.43
N ILE A 86 -16.54 2.57 18.05
CA ILE A 86 -16.79 3.91 17.49
C ILE A 86 -16.46 4.99 18.52
N GLU A 87 -16.96 4.87 19.75
CA GLU A 87 -16.68 5.82 20.84
C GLU A 87 -15.19 5.90 21.15
N THR A 88 -14.53 4.75 21.24
CA THR A 88 -13.09 4.67 21.48
C THR A 88 -12.31 5.37 20.36
N ARG A 89 -12.68 5.13 19.09
CA ARG A 89 -12.05 5.78 17.95
C ARG A 89 -12.26 7.29 17.98
N GLN A 90 -13.48 7.76 18.27
CA GLN A 90 -13.78 9.19 18.39
C GLN A 90 -12.99 9.86 19.52
N LEU A 91 -12.82 9.19 20.67
CA LEU A 91 -12.01 9.69 21.77
C LEU A 91 -10.54 9.82 21.37
N LEU A 92 -9.98 8.81 20.70
CA LEU A 92 -8.61 8.84 20.21
C LEU A 92 -8.39 9.94 19.17
N GLU A 93 -9.33 10.11 18.24
CA GLU A 93 -9.27 11.18 17.23
C GLU A 93 -9.35 12.58 17.86
N ARG A 94 -10.24 12.79 18.84
CA ARG A 94 -10.34 14.06 19.58
C ARG A 94 -9.10 14.34 20.43
N ALA A 95 -8.57 13.34 21.13
CA ALA A 95 -7.35 13.48 21.91
C ALA A 95 -6.16 13.80 21.01
N GLY A 96 -6.04 13.13 19.86
CA GLY A 96 -5.02 13.42 18.85
C GLY A 96 -5.13 14.86 18.31
N ALA A 97 -6.33 15.31 17.95
CA ALA A 97 -6.56 16.67 17.48
C ALA A 97 -6.24 17.74 18.55
N ALA A 98 -6.61 17.48 19.81
CA ALA A 98 -6.30 18.37 20.93
C ALA A 98 -4.78 18.46 21.18
N ALA A 99 -4.08 17.32 21.16
CA ALA A 99 -2.62 17.27 21.31
C ALA A 99 -1.89 18.05 20.20
N ARG A 100 -2.32 17.90 18.93
CA ARG A 100 -1.77 18.67 17.81
C ARG A 100 -1.97 20.18 17.99
N ARG A 101 -3.17 20.60 18.44
CA ARG A 101 -3.46 22.03 18.70
C ARG A 101 -2.63 22.59 19.85
N ALA A 102 -2.49 21.85 20.95
CA ALA A 102 -1.71 22.28 22.12
C ALA A 102 -0.21 22.38 21.81
N GLY A 103 0.33 21.42 21.05
CA GLY A 103 1.72 21.47 20.58
C GLY A 103 1.97 22.64 19.62
N SER A 104 1.06 22.85 18.67
CA SER A 104 1.16 23.93 17.68
C SER A 104 1.07 25.32 18.33
N SER A 105 0.17 25.56 19.28
CA SER A 105 0.05 26.90 19.92
C SER A 105 1.32 27.32 20.67
N THR A 106 2.03 26.36 21.27
CA THR A 106 3.27 26.60 22.01
C THR A 106 4.46 26.86 21.07
N LEU A 107 4.52 26.15 19.94
CA LEU A 107 5.60 26.26 18.95
C LEU A 107 5.42 27.45 17.99
N CYS A 108 4.17 27.83 17.71
CA CYS A 108 3.83 28.72 16.60
C CYS A 108 3.41 30.13 17.03
N GLY A 109 3.42 30.44 18.34
CA GLY A 109 3.12 31.78 18.86
C GLY A 109 1.65 32.20 18.75
N GLY A 110 0.74 31.23 18.62
CA GLY A 110 -0.70 31.47 18.52
C GLY A 110 -1.33 30.85 17.28
N GLU A 111 -1.64 31.69 16.28
CA GLU A 111 -2.46 31.28 15.13
C GLU A 111 -1.66 30.58 14.03
N LEU A 112 -2.20 29.45 13.55
CA LEU A 112 -1.68 28.69 12.41
C LEU A 112 -1.80 29.48 11.11
N GLN A 113 -0.68 29.67 10.41
CA GLN A 113 -0.66 30.28 9.09
C GLN A 113 -1.41 29.41 8.09
N ALA A 114 -2.23 29.99 7.21
CA ALA A 114 -3.01 29.20 6.25
C ALA A 114 -2.11 28.42 5.27
N GLN A 115 -0.99 29.01 4.85
CA GLN A 115 -0.10 28.47 3.83
C GLN A 115 1.37 28.74 4.17
N PRO A 116 2.32 27.94 3.65
CA PRO A 116 3.75 28.22 3.79
C PRO A 116 4.15 29.54 3.13
N SER A 117 5.24 30.13 3.63
CA SER A 117 5.86 31.33 3.10
C SER A 117 7.36 31.11 2.88
N VAL A 118 7.96 31.84 1.92
CA VAL A 118 9.41 31.78 1.70
C VAL A 118 10.14 32.41 2.89
N GLY A 119 11.21 31.77 3.35
CA GLY A 119 12.02 32.19 4.49
C GLY A 119 11.64 31.52 5.82
N MET A 120 10.46 30.90 5.89
CA MET A 120 9.99 30.08 7.00
C MET A 120 10.93 28.90 7.25
N SER A 121 11.17 28.51 8.50
CA SER A 121 11.92 27.28 8.80
C SER A 121 11.10 26.03 8.46
N GLU A 122 11.78 24.92 8.20
CA GLU A 122 11.13 23.62 7.96
C GLU A 122 10.18 23.25 9.11
N ASP A 123 10.60 23.43 10.36
CA ASP A 123 9.77 23.12 11.53
C ASP A 123 8.53 24.03 11.62
N GLN A 124 8.67 25.32 11.32
CA GLN A 124 7.54 26.24 11.27
C GLN A 124 6.59 25.87 10.12
N PHE A 125 7.13 25.45 8.98
CA PHE A 125 6.32 24.97 7.88
C PHE A 125 5.47 23.76 8.28
N LEU A 126 6.10 22.72 8.82
CA LEU A 126 5.44 21.46 9.14
C LEU A 126 4.44 21.60 10.30
N ASN A 127 4.77 22.41 11.32
CA ASN A 127 3.98 22.47 12.55
C ASN A 127 3.05 23.69 12.63
N CYS A 128 3.37 24.78 11.93
CA CYS A 128 2.70 26.08 12.04
C CYS A 128 1.95 26.51 10.79
N THR A 129 1.84 25.64 9.77
CA THR A 129 0.94 25.88 8.64
C THR A 129 -0.24 24.92 8.63
N ARG A 130 -1.43 25.46 8.41
CA ARG A 130 -2.66 24.68 8.20
C ARG A 130 -2.52 23.76 6.99
N PHE A 131 -1.87 24.27 5.93
CA PHE A 131 -1.54 23.47 4.76
C PHE A 131 -0.80 22.17 5.12
N ALA A 132 0.29 22.22 5.91
CA ALA A 132 1.03 21.01 6.27
C ALA A 132 0.27 20.08 7.24
N GLN A 133 -0.72 20.59 7.98
CA GLN A 133 -1.57 19.76 8.86
C GLN A 133 -2.73 19.09 8.12
N GLU A 134 -3.24 19.71 7.06
CA GLU A 134 -4.39 19.22 6.29
C GLU A 134 -3.96 18.36 5.10
N TRP A 135 -2.79 18.63 4.53
CA TRP A 135 -2.27 17.95 3.36
C TRP A 135 -1.07 17.10 3.72
N ASP A 136 -1.22 15.78 3.57
CA ASP A 136 -0.08 14.87 3.64
C ASP A 136 0.74 15.01 2.36
N HIS A 137 2.06 15.13 2.52
CA HIS A 137 2.99 15.05 1.40
C HIS A 137 3.07 13.59 0.94
N LEU A 138 3.11 13.40 -0.38
CA LEU A 138 3.24 12.07 -0.98
C LEU A 138 4.68 11.57 -0.95
N GLN A 139 5.63 12.49 -1.05
CA GLN A 139 7.04 12.17 -1.16
C GLN A 139 7.90 13.35 -0.68
N VAL A 140 9.05 13.04 -0.07
CA VAL A 140 10.11 14.01 0.20
C VAL A 140 11.35 13.58 -0.56
N ASN A 141 11.82 14.41 -1.48
CA ASN A 141 13.10 14.21 -2.17
C ASN A 141 14.17 14.98 -1.42
N GLU A 142 15.11 14.27 -0.80
CA GLU A 142 16.20 14.87 -0.05
C GLU A 142 17.52 14.68 -0.78
N THR A 143 18.36 15.70 -0.79
CA THR A 143 19.70 15.66 -1.36
C THR A 143 20.67 16.34 -0.40
N GLU A 144 21.58 15.56 0.13
CA GLU A 144 22.66 16.04 0.98
C GLU A 144 23.93 16.22 0.14
N THR A 145 24.58 17.36 0.30
CA THR A 145 25.86 17.68 -0.32
C THR A 145 26.80 18.30 0.71
N LYS A 146 28.07 18.46 0.36
CA LYS A 146 29.03 19.21 1.21
C LYS A 146 28.59 20.64 1.53
N PHE A 147 27.67 21.20 0.75
CA PHE A 147 27.16 22.56 0.92
C PHE A 147 25.91 22.61 1.80
N GLY A 148 25.32 21.47 2.17
CA GLY A 148 24.11 21.39 2.97
C GLY A 148 23.07 20.43 2.41
N VAL A 149 21.92 20.40 3.08
CA VAL A 149 20.77 19.55 2.77
C VAL A 149 19.71 20.36 2.04
N ARG A 150 19.21 19.81 0.94
CA ARG A 150 18.08 20.34 0.16
C ARG A 150 16.96 19.32 0.19
N LYS A 151 15.73 19.77 0.44
CA LYS A 151 14.54 18.91 0.41
C LYS A 151 13.49 19.48 -0.52
N GLN A 152 12.69 18.59 -1.12
CA GLN A 152 11.51 18.95 -1.88
C GLN A 152 10.34 18.09 -1.38
N TYR A 153 9.34 18.74 -0.81
CA TYR A 153 8.08 18.11 -0.46
C TYR A 153 7.17 18.11 -1.68
N VAL A 154 6.66 16.93 -2.04
CA VAL A 154 5.77 16.71 -3.17
C VAL A 154 4.38 16.41 -2.64
N TYR A 155 3.39 17.18 -3.09
CA TYR A 155 2.00 17.05 -2.70
C TYR A 155 1.13 16.52 -3.85
N ALA A 156 -0.06 16.06 -3.51
CA ALA A 156 -1.01 15.54 -4.49
C ALA A 156 -1.42 16.59 -5.53
N ARG A 157 -1.80 16.15 -6.73
CA ARG A 157 -2.16 17.05 -7.86
C ARG A 157 -3.30 18.04 -7.53
N HIS A 158 -4.18 17.67 -6.60
CA HIS A 158 -5.34 18.49 -6.20
C HIS A 158 -5.04 19.40 -4.99
N ALA A 159 -3.82 19.35 -4.44
CA ALA A 159 -3.39 20.26 -3.39
C ALA A 159 -3.17 21.68 -3.97
N PRO A 160 -3.43 22.74 -3.19
CA PRO A 160 -3.22 24.14 -3.61
C PRO A 160 -1.74 24.53 -3.78
N VAL A 161 -0.82 23.69 -3.29
CA VAL A 161 0.62 23.78 -3.46
C VAL A 161 1.09 22.37 -3.86
N LYS A 162 1.83 22.27 -4.97
CA LYS A 162 2.37 21.00 -5.49
C LYS A 162 3.74 20.69 -4.92
N PHE A 163 4.59 21.71 -4.78
CA PHE A 163 5.96 21.53 -4.31
C PHE A 163 6.34 22.61 -3.30
N VAL A 164 7.02 22.19 -2.23
CA VAL A 164 7.71 23.10 -1.29
C VAL A 164 9.19 22.72 -1.28
N TYR A 165 10.05 23.68 -1.61
CA TYR A 165 11.50 23.50 -1.65
C TYR A 165 12.11 24.06 -0.37
N ILE A 166 12.99 23.27 0.24
CA ILE A 166 13.73 23.63 1.44
C ILE A 166 15.22 23.58 1.13
N ASP A 167 15.93 24.62 1.53
CA ASP A 167 17.38 24.73 1.45
C ASP A 167 17.88 25.20 2.81
N HIS A 168 18.88 24.53 3.38
CA HIS A 168 19.43 24.83 4.71
C HIS A 168 18.36 24.97 5.80
N GLY A 169 17.35 24.09 5.76
CA GLY A 169 16.25 24.08 6.74
C GLY A 169 15.26 25.25 6.60
N LYS A 170 15.28 25.99 5.50
CA LYS A 170 14.33 27.08 5.21
C LYS A 170 13.60 26.88 3.90
N VAL A 171 12.33 27.25 3.86
CA VAL A 171 11.53 27.28 2.63
C VAL A 171 12.11 28.32 1.69
N THR A 172 12.57 27.89 0.52
CA THR A 172 13.16 28.77 -0.51
C THR A 172 12.23 29.03 -1.67
N ALA A 173 11.35 28.08 -2.00
CA ALA A 173 10.38 28.24 -3.07
C ALA A 173 9.11 27.40 -2.83
N ILE A 174 8.00 27.87 -3.39
CA ILE A 174 6.68 27.24 -3.31
C ILE A 174 6.10 27.22 -4.72
N SER A 175 5.68 26.06 -5.20
CA SER A 175 5.10 25.86 -6.53
C SER A 175 3.67 25.32 -6.42
N ARG A 176 2.76 25.87 -7.22
CA ARG A 176 1.31 25.60 -7.19
C ARG A 176 0.83 24.86 -8.43
#